data_AF-A0A212D9E2-F1
#
_entry.id   AF-A0A212D9E2-F1
#
_cell.length_a   1.000
_cell.length_b   1.000
_cell.length_c   1.000
_cell.angle_alpha   90.00
_cell.angle_beta   90.00
_cell.angle_gamma   90.00
#
_symmetry.space_group_name_H-M   'P 1'
#
loop_
_entity.id
_entity.type
_entity.pdbx_description
1 polymer ?
#
loop_
_entity_poly.entity_id
_entity_poly.type
_entity_poly.pdbx_seq_one_letter_code
_entity_poly.pdbx_strand_id
1 'polypeptide(L)'
;MSGNGAVWGRVRSRLRAFPECLAACGAEAAAYGRCVQASTAPGGCLKKDLCAQEFEALRSCFAAAALESEPKSILARLLPTLVPPLILRFGASCLRTASF
;
A
#
# COMPACT_ATOMS: atom_id res chain seq x y z
N MET A 1 27.66 -1.92 -25.06
CA MET A 1 26.30 -2.05 -24.50
C MET A 1 25.62 -0.69 -24.57
N SER A 2 24.45 -0.59 -25.21
CA SER A 2 23.75 0.69 -25.40
C SER A 2 23.27 1.25 -24.05
N GLY A 3 23.65 2.49 -23.73
CA GLY A 3 23.23 3.19 -22.51
C GLY A 3 21.71 3.25 -22.32
N ASN A 4 20.96 3.12 -23.42
CA ASN A 4 19.50 3.03 -23.39
C ASN A 4 19.03 1.81 -22.59
N GLY A 5 19.68 0.64 -22.73
CA GLY A 5 19.30 -0.58 -22.02
C GLY A 5 19.35 -0.43 -20.49
N ALA A 6 20.35 0.31 -19.98
CA ALA A 6 20.50 0.59 -18.55
C ALA A 6 19.45 1.60 -18.03
N VAL A 7 19.08 2.60 -18.84
CA VAL A 7 18.01 3.56 -18.53
C VAL A 7 16.66 2.86 -18.45
N TRP A 8 16.32 2.06 -19.46
CA TRP A 8 15.09 1.28 -19.50
C TRP A 8 15.04 0.20 -18.40
N GLY A 9 16.20 -0.35 -18.01
CA GLY A 9 16.32 -1.25 -16.86
C GLY A 9 15.88 -0.61 -15.55
N ARG A 10 16.36 0.61 -15.24
CA ARG A 10 15.95 1.34 -14.02
C ARG A 10 14.47 1.70 -14.01
N VAL A 11 13.94 2.15 -15.15
CA VAL A 11 12.51 2.47 -15.29
C VAL A 11 11.66 1.22 -15.03
N ARG A 12 12.04 0.09 -15.64
CA ARG A 12 11.32 -1.19 -15.45
C ARG A 12 11.39 -1.69 -14.00
N SER A 13 12.50 -1.51 -13.32
CA SER A 13 12.60 -1.84 -11.88
C SER A 13 11.66 -0.99 -11.02
N ARG A 14 11.56 0.32 -11.28
CA ARG A 14 10.61 1.20 -10.57
C ARG A 14 9.16 0.81 -10.84
N LEU A 15 8.84 0.47 -12.09
CA LEU A 15 7.49 0.00 -12.47
C LEU A 15 7.12 -1.32 -11.79
N ARG A 16 8.09 -2.20 -11.49
CA ARG A 16 7.83 -3.45 -10.75
C ARG A 16 7.58 -3.24 -9.26
N ALA A 17 8.07 -2.16 -8.66
CA ALA A 17 7.80 -1.81 -7.27
C ALA A 17 6.43 -1.10 -7.09
N PHE A 18 5.87 -0.58 -8.18
CA PHE A 18 4.59 0.14 -8.16
C PHE A 18 3.41 -0.69 -7.61
N PRO A 19 3.20 -1.97 -7.99
CA PRO A 19 2.13 -2.79 -7.44
C PRO A 19 2.25 -3.01 -5.93
N GLU A 20 3.48 -3.18 -5.43
CA GLU A 20 3.76 -3.35 -3.99
C GLU A 20 3.44 -2.07 -3.21
N CYS A 21 3.87 -0.91 -3.72
CA CYS A 21 3.53 0.38 -3.11
C CYS A 21 2.02 0.66 -3.17
N LEU A 22 1.36 0.29 -4.28
CA LEU A 22 -0.08 0.44 -4.43
C LEU A 22 -0.85 -0.47 -3.45
N ALA A 23 -0.39 -1.70 -3.24
CA ALA A 23 -0.98 -2.62 -2.27
C ALA A 23 -0.84 -2.09 -0.84
N ALA A 24 0.28 -1.45 -0.50
CA ALA A 24 0.47 -0.78 0.79
C ALA A 24 -0.47 0.43 0.99
N CYS A 25 -0.80 1.15 -0.09
CA CYS A 25 -1.66 2.34 -0.10
C CYS A 25 -3.09 2.05 -0.59
N GLY A 26 -3.56 0.82 -0.42
CA GLY A 26 -4.82 0.35 -1.01
C GLY A 26 -6.06 1.10 -0.50
N ALA A 27 -6.05 1.57 0.74
CA ALA A 27 -7.16 2.31 1.33
C ALA A 27 -7.34 3.69 0.69
N GLU A 28 -6.25 4.42 0.52
CA GLU A 28 -6.17 5.73 -0.13
C GLU A 28 -6.51 5.60 -1.62
N ALA A 29 -6.02 4.54 -2.28
CA ALA A 29 -6.31 4.27 -3.69
C ALA A 29 -7.81 4.01 -3.90
N ALA A 30 -8.44 3.24 -3.00
CA ALA A 30 -9.86 3.00 -3.04
C ALA A 30 -10.68 4.27 -2.78
N ALA A 31 -10.24 5.15 -1.87
CA ALA A 31 -10.89 6.43 -1.62
C ALA A 31 -10.86 7.35 -2.85
N TYR A 32 -9.69 7.49 -3.48
CA TYR A 32 -9.54 8.26 -4.72
C TYR A 32 -10.41 7.69 -5.85
N GLY A 33 -10.38 6.36 -6.03
CA GLY A 33 -11.21 5.67 -7.02
C GLY A 33 -12.71 5.91 -6.82
N ARG A 34 -13.20 5.87 -5.57
CA ARG A 34 -14.60 6.18 -5.24
C ARG A 34 -14.98 7.62 -5.59
N CYS A 35 -14.12 8.60 -5.28
CA CYS A 35 -14.37 10.00 -5.63
C CYS A 35 -14.46 10.20 -7.16
N VAL A 36 -13.53 9.60 -7.91
CA VAL A 36 -13.52 9.68 -9.38
C VAL A 36 -14.74 8.99 -9.97
N GLN A 37 -15.09 7.81 -9.47
CA GLN A 37 -16.26 7.06 -9.91
C GLN A 37 -17.56 7.84 -9.66
N ALA A 38 -17.71 8.42 -8.47
CA ALA A 38 -18.87 9.26 -8.15
C ALA A 38 -18.95 10.49 -9.06
N SER A 39 -17.81 11.12 -9.36
CA SER A 39 -17.72 12.29 -10.24
C SER A 39 -17.95 11.99 -11.72
N THR A 40 -17.84 10.71 -12.11
CA THR A 40 -18.06 10.21 -13.49
C THR A 40 -19.40 9.47 -13.62
N ALA A 41 -20.23 9.48 -12.58
CA ALA A 41 -21.60 8.95 -12.64
C ALA A 41 -22.41 9.67 -13.75
N PRO A 42 -23.52 9.10 -14.25
CA PRO A 42 -24.33 9.74 -15.29
C PRO A 42 -24.73 11.16 -14.90
N GLY A 43 -24.37 12.14 -15.74
CA GLY A 43 -24.58 13.58 -15.47
C GLY A 43 -23.47 14.25 -14.65
N GLY A 44 -22.48 13.49 -14.17
CA GLY A 44 -21.27 13.97 -13.54
C GLY A 44 -20.26 14.54 -14.53
N CYS A 45 -19.46 15.49 -14.08
CA CYS A 45 -18.37 16.07 -14.85
C CYS A 45 -17.11 16.07 -13.99
N LEU A 46 -16.20 15.14 -14.29
CA LEU A 46 -14.89 15.11 -13.65
C LEU A 46 -14.10 16.35 -14.06
N LYS A 47 -13.92 17.28 -13.13
CA LYS A 47 -13.06 18.45 -13.28
C LYS A 47 -11.75 18.20 -12.55
N LYS A 48 -10.70 18.87 -13.04
CA LYS A 48 -9.42 18.92 -12.37
C LYS A 48 -9.64 19.40 -10.93
N ASP A 49 -8.95 18.77 -9.99
CA ASP A 49 -8.94 19.08 -8.56
C ASP A 49 -10.21 18.69 -7.75
N LEU A 50 -11.26 18.10 -8.36
CA LEU A 50 -12.43 17.62 -7.60
C LEU A 50 -12.07 16.57 -6.54
N CYS A 51 -11.16 15.65 -6.88
CA CYS A 51 -10.67 14.60 -5.98
C CYS A 51 -9.25 14.91 -5.50
N ALA A 52 -8.90 16.19 -5.34
CA ALA A 52 -7.53 16.61 -5.00
C ALA A 52 -7.10 16.10 -3.63
N GLN A 53 -8.01 16.07 -2.65
CA GLN A 53 -7.72 15.64 -1.29
C GLN A 53 -7.37 14.15 -1.24
N GLU A 54 -8.17 13.31 -1.89
CA GLU A 54 -7.94 11.86 -1.97
C GLU A 54 -6.68 11.56 -2.79
N PHE A 55 -6.43 12.34 -3.83
CA PHE A 55 -5.22 12.24 -4.63
C PHE A 55 -3.97 12.62 -3.83
N GLU A 56 -4.02 13.67 -3.01
CA GLU A 56 -2.91 14.09 -2.17
C GLU A 56 -2.60 13.06 -1.08
N ALA A 57 -3.63 12.49 -0.46
CA ALA A 57 -3.48 11.38 0.50
C ALA A 57 -2.82 10.16 -0.17
N LEU A 58 -3.29 9.78 -1.35
CA LEU A 58 -2.70 8.68 -2.12
C LEU A 58 -1.25 8.96 -2.49
N ARG A 59 -0.95 10.16 -3.00
CA ARG A 59 0.41 10.57 -3.38
C ARG A 59 1.36 10.57 -2.18
N SER A 60 0.89 11.02 -1.03
CA SER A 60 1.68 11.05 0.21
C SER A 60 2.01 9.64 0.69
N CYS A 61 1.04 8.72 0.63
CA CYS A 61 1.29 7.31 0.93
C CYS A 61 2.29 6.69 -0.05
N PHE A 62 2.16 6.95 -1.36
CA PHE A 62 3.11 6.47 -2.36
C PHE A 62 4.53 6.98 -2.11
N ALA A 63 4.68 8.25 -1.71
CA ALA A 63 5.99 8.81 -1.38
C ALA A 63 6.61 8.11 -0.17
N ALA A 64 5.82 7.82 0.86
CA ALA A 64 6.26 7.06 2.03
C ALA A 64 6.61 5.61 1.68
N ALA A 65 5.75 4.91 0.93
CA ALA A 65 5.97 3.51 0.53
C ALA A 65 7.18 3.35 -0.41
N ALA A 66 7.45 4.34 -1.26
CA ALA A 66 8.63 4.35 -2.12
C ALA A 66 9.93 4.45 -1.29
N LEU A 67 9.92 5.19 -0.18
CA LEU A 67 11.04 5.26 0.76
C LEU A 67 11.21 3.95 1.55
N GLU A 68 10.10 3.24 1.84
CA GLU A 68 10.13 1.93 2.50
C GLU A 68 10.55 0.76 1.59
N SER A 69 10.51 0.94 0.27
CA SER A 69 10.86 -0.13 -0.71
C SER A 69 12.36 -0.49 -0.75
N GLU A 70 13.18 0.17 0.07
CA GLU A 70 14.54 -0.31 0.37
C GLU A 70 14.48 -1.67 1.09
N PRO A 71 15.33 -2.65 0.72
CA PRO A 71 15.19 -4.07 1.06
C PRO A 71 15.29 -4.41 2.56
N LYS A 72 15.47 -3.43 3.44
CA LYS A 72 15.45 -3.62 4.90
C LYS A 72 14.03 -3.66 5.51
N SER A 73 13.00 -3.11 4.86
CA SER A 73 11.65 -3.04 5.46
C SER A 73 10.78 -4.28 5.19
N ILE A 74 11.08 -5.07 4.15
CA ILE A 74 10.37 -6.33 3.87
C ILE A 74 10.50 -7.28 5.06
N LEU A 75 11.68 -7.35 5.69
CA LEU A 75 11.87 -8.13 6.92
C LEU A 75 11.04 -7.58 8.10
N ALA A 76 10.88 -6.25 8.20
CA ALA A 76 10.11 -5.60 9.25
C ALA A 76 8.58 -5.71 9.06
N ARG A 77 8.09 -5.80 7.81
CA ARG A 77 6.69 -6.05 7.46
C ARG A 77 6.30 -7.53 7.50
N LEU A 78 7.24 -8.44 7.22
CA LEU A 78 7.01 -9.88 7.40
C LEU A 78 7.12 -10.34 8.86
N LEU A 79 7.87 -9.63 9.73
CA LEU A 79 7.97 -9.97 11.15
C LEU A 79 6.59 -10.05 11.85
N PRO A 80 5.70 -9.06 11.75
CA PRO A 80 4.38 -9.13 12.37
C PRO A 80 3.40 -10.07 11.66
N THR A 81 3.70 -10.63 10.49
CA THR A 81 2.89 -11.67 9.82
C THR A 81 3.42 -13.10 10.00
N LEU A 82 4.68 -13.25 10.41
CA LEU A 82 5.30 -14.52 10.85
C LEU A 82 5.17 -14.77 12.37
N VAL A 83 4.97 -13.72 13.17
CA VAL A 83 4.75 -13.79 14.63
C VAL A 83 3.29 -14.10 15.09
N PRO A 84 2.20 -13.89 14.30
CA PRO A 84 0.83 -14.17 14.75
C PRO A 84 0.51 -15.63 15.11
N PRO A 85 1.07 -16.69 14.48
CA PRO A 85 0.66 -18.05 14.82
C PRO A 85 1.25 -18.53 16.16
N LEU A 86 2.24 -17.83 16.75
CA LEU A 86 2.86 -18.22 18.01
C LEU A 86 2.26 -17.50 19.25
N ILE A 87 1.82 -16.24 19.12
CA ILE A 87 1.24 -15.50 20.27
C ILE A 87 -0.23 -15.88 20.50
N LEU A 88 -1.01 -16.14 19.45
CA LEU A 88 -2.42 -16.56 19.58
C LEU A 88 -2.61 -17.98 20.12
N ARG A 89 -1.58 -18.84 20.04
CA ARG A 89 -1.61 -20.19 20.66
C ARG A 89 -1.31 -20.18 22.16
N PHE A 90 -0.55 -19.22 22.66
CA PHE A 90 -0.29 -19.08 24.10
C PHE A 90 -1.39 -18.29 24.85
N GLY A 91 -2.06 -17.34 24.17
CA GLY A 91 -3.14 -16.54 24.78
C GLY A 91 -4.47 -17.27 24.96
N ALA A 92 -4.79 -18.27 24.12
CA ALA A 92 -6.05 -19.00 24.21
C ALA A 92 -6.07 -20.11 25.28
N SER A 93 -4.90 -20.61 25.72
CA SER A 93 -4.82 -21.61 26.79
C SER A 93 -4.79 -21.02 28.20
N CYS A 94 -4.42 -19.74 28.36
CA CYS A 94 -4.35 -19.13 29.70
C CYS A 94 -5.69 -18.58 30.22
N LEU A 95 -6.67 -18.31 29.36
CA LEU A 95 -7.95 -17.73 29.78
C LEU A 95 -9.02 -18.77 30.18
N ARG A 96 -8.65 -20.05 30.32
CA ARG A 96 -9.58 -21.13 30.68
C ARG A 96 -9.34 -21.74 32.07
N THR A 97 -8.39 -21.20 32.86
CA THR A 97 -8.04 -21.75 34.20
C THR A 97 -7.94 -20.71 35.33
N ALA A 98 -8.55 -19.54 35.19
CA ALA A 98 -8.78 -18.64 36.31
C ALA A 98 -10.17 -18.01 36.17
N SER A 99 -11.13 -18.11 37.06
CA SER A 99 -11.42 -18.89 38.27
C SER A 99 -12.96 -18.78 38.38
N PHE A 100 -13.69 -19.84 38.71
CA PHE A 100 -14.08 -20.17 40.09
C PHE A 100 -14.47 -18.96 40.93
#